data_AF-A0A932BIJ8-F1
#
_entry.id   AF-A0A932BIJ8-F1
#
_cell.length_a   1.000
_cell.length_b   1.000
_cell.length_c   1.000
_cell.angle_alpha   90.00
_cell.angle_beta   90.00
_cell.angle_gamma   90.00
#
_symmetry.space_group_name_H-M   'P 1'
#
loop_
_entity.id
_entity.type
_entity.pdbx_description
1 polymer ?
#
loop_
_entity_poly.entity_id
_entity_poly.type
_entity_poly.pdbx_seq_one_letter_code
_entity_poly.pdbx_strand_id
1 'polypeptide(L)'
;MMWNGNAVTARTLLLAASMVLIAGCDIGAAPPRAENDAPQIQLPGARYQVDAARNRVWFLTPEGVFLFDVSRPERTAVPLPGWLWAGAPYACLPDLALGPRGEAVVTSNVLPLAVSVHPLVLDADTGKDVGFTGLVFSPQHGAFFAASDVHGSLWRIDPPLTRAQKIPLSAPIPQACGLALRPRSSQRTLSRMADLCVRTPHGGWSVLFAPDLRSASVSAAPCADRP
;
A
#
# COMPACT_ATOMS: atom_id res chain seq x y z
N MET A 1 12.20 70.93 -24.44
CA MET A 1 12.64 70.59 -23.06
C MET A 1 13.48 69.33 -23.19
N MET A 2 14.80 69.38 -23.48
CA MET A 2 15.92 69.96 -22.72
C MET A 2 15.88 69.59 -21.24
N TRP A 3 16.64 68.56 -20.84
CA TRP A 3 17.78 68.73 -19.91
C TRP A 3 18.74 67.51 -19.89
N ASN A 4 19.94 67.74 -20.45
CA ASN A 4 21.23 67.14 -20.04
C ASN A 4 21.58 67.67 -18.63
N GLY A 5 22.42 67.11 -17.77
CA GLY A 5 23.46 66.09 -17.82
C GLY A 5 24.54 66.42 -16.76
N ASN A 6 25.31 65.40 -16.37
CA ASN A 6 26.67 65.40 -15.76
C ASN A 6 26.83 65.90 -14.31
N ALA A 7 27.26 65.04 -13.37
CA ALA A 7 28.61 64.51 -13.07
C ALA A 7 29.10 65.18 -11.76
N VAL A 8 29.70 64.47 -10.80
CA VAL A 8 31.14 64.31 -10.52
C VAL A 8 31.12 63.71 -9.09
N THR A 9 31.86 62.69 -8.63
CA THR A 9 33.31 62.59 -8.46
C THR A 9 33.62 61.23 -7.86
N ALA A 10 34.73 60.62 -8.28
CA ALA A 10 35.34 59.47 -7.63
C ALA A 10 35.98 59.86 -6.28
N ARG A 11 36.00 58.92 -5.32
CA ARG A 11 37.11 58.81 -4.36
C ARG A 11 37.25 57.39 -3.83
N THR A 12 38.52 57.01 -3.76
CA THR A 12 39.08 55.68 -3.65
C THR A 12 39.38 55.29 -2.20
N LEU A 13 39.37 53.98 -1.95
CA LEU A 13 40.18 53.21 -0.98
C LEU A 13 40.11 53.56 0.52
N LEU A 14 39.71 52.58 1.33
CA LEU A 14 40.54 52.08 2.43
C LEU A 14 40.03 50.71 2.91
N LEU A 15 40.94 49.73 2.87
CA LEU A 15 40.83 48.44 3.54
C LEU A 15 40.75 48.63 5.05
N ALA A 16 39.86 47.90 5.72
CA ALA A 16 40.01 47.54 7.12
C ALA A 16 39.57 46.09 7.31
N ALA A 17 40.56 45.23 7.52
CA ALA A 17 40.41 43.84 7.89
C ALA A 17 39.61 43.71 9.19
N SER A 18 38.49 42.98 9.13
CA SER A 18 37.79 42.54 10.33
C SER A 18 38.04 41.04 10.49
N MET A 19 39.02 40.71 11.34
CA MET A 19 39.15 39.37 11.91
C MET A 19 37.93 39.13 12.81
N VAL A 20 36.97 38.34 12.33
CA VAL A 20 35.92 37.80 13.20
C VAL A 20 36.37 36.41 13.64
N LEU A 21 36.71 36.33 14.91
CA LEU A 21 36.90 35.09 15.67
C LEU A 21 35.65 34.22 15.51
N ILE A 22 35.80 33.05 14.90
CA ILE A 22 34.79 31.99 14.93
C ILE A 22 34.83 31.40 16.35
N ALA A 23 34.15 32.06 17.28
CA ALA A 23 33.76 31.44 18.53
C ALA A 23 32.77 30.32 18.19
N GLY A 24 33.10 29.10 18.62
CA GLY A 24 32.29 27.92 18.39
C GLY A 24 30.86 28.13 18.89
N CYS A 25 29.91 28.04 17.97
CA CYS A 25 28.56 27.64 18.33
C CYS A 25 28.58 26.12 18.37
N ASP A 26 28.40 25.59 19.58
CA ASP A 26 28.09 24.21 19.85
C ASP A 26 27.21 23.64 18.74
N ILE A 27 27.71 22.58 18.12
CA ILE A 27 26.88 21.62 17.42
C ILE A 27 25.99 21.02 18.52
N GLY A 28 24.89 21.70 18.79
CA GLY A 28 23.73 21.11 19.43
C GLY A 28 23.34 19.97 18.51
N ALA A 29 23.85 18.77 18.83
CA ALA A 29 23.36 17.53 18.28
C ALA A 29 21.85 17.59 18.44
N ALA A 30 21.14 17.75 17.33
CA ALA A 30 19.71 17.53 17.31
C ALA A 30 19.50 16.17 18.00
N PRO A 31 18.62 16.07 19.01
CA PRO A 31 18.33 14.77 19.60
C PRO A 31 18.01 13.83 18.43
N PRO A 32 18.54 12.59 18.44
CA PRO A 32 18.17 11.63 17.43
C PRO A 32 16.66 11.65 17.37
N ARG A 33 16.13 12.01 16.20
CA ARG A 33 14.72 11.90 15.91
C ARG A 33 14.41 10.47 16.30
N ALA A 34 13.59 10.29 17.34
CA ALA A 34 12.99 9.01 17.62
C ALA A 34 12.19 8.71 16.36
N GLU A 35 12.86 8.05 15.40
CA GLU A 35 12.25 7.26 14.38
C GLU A 35 11.22 6.44 15.15
N ASN A 36 9.96 6.64 14.79
CA ASN A 36 8.86 5.91 15.38
C ASN A 36 9.08 4.44 15.02
N ASP A 37 9.94 3.76 15.77
CA ASP A 37 10.01 2.33 15.91
C ASP A 37 8.75 1.95 16.69
N ALA A 38 7.60 2.12 16.02
CA ALA A 38 6.44 1.32 16.33
C ALA A 38 6.96 -0.12 16.31
N PRO A 39 6.69 -0.93 17.36
CA PRO A 39 7.15 -2.31 17.39
C PRO A 39 6.76 -2.96 16.07
N GLN A 40 7.74 -3.33 15.25
CA GLN A 40 7.50 -4.16 14.10
C GLN A 40 7.14 -5.53 14.65
N ILE A 41 5.86 -5.73 14.97
CA ILE A 41 5.31 -7.02 15.35
C ILE A 41 5.31 -7.89 14.09
N GLN A 42 6.49 -8.34 13.67
CA GLN A 42 6.64 -9.33 12.62
C GLN A 42 6.31 -10.70 13.24
N LEU A 43 5.03 -11.05 13.24
CA LEU A 43 4.60 -12.42 13.42
C LEU A 43 4.87 -13.15 12.10
N PRO A 44 5.78 -14.15 12.05
CA PRO A 44 6.02 -14.91 10.83
C PRO A 44 4.71 -15.53 10.32
N GLY A 45 4.38 -15.28 9.05
CA GLY A 45 3.14 -15.78 8.46
C GLY A 45 1.88 -14.98 8.85
N ALA A 46 2.01 -13.81 9.47
CA ALA A 46 0.91 -12.87 9.67
C ALA A 46 0.89 -11.76 8.60
N ARG A 47 -0.30 -11.29 8.28
CA ARG A 47 -0.52 -10.04 7.56
C ARG A 47 -1.10 -9.01 8.52
N TYR A 48 -0.78 -7.74 8.31
CA TYR A 48 -1.35 -6.67 9.13
C TYR A 48 -1.79 -5.47 8.29
N GLN A 49 -2.71 -4.70 8.87
CA GLN A 49 -3.16 -3.41 8.34
C GLN A 49 -3.29 -2.41 9.48
N VAL A 50 -2.72 -1.22 9.29
CA VAL A 50 -2.74 -0.13 10.28
C VAL A 50 -3.90 0.82 9.96
N ASP A 51 -4.88 0.90 10.86
CA ASP A 51 -5.93 1.93 10.85
C ASP A 51 -5.50 3.07 11.78
N ALA A 52 -4.63 3.94 11.27
CA ALA A 52 -4.10 5.08 12.02
C ALA A 52 -5.19 6.04 12.48
N ALA A 53 -6.27 6.20 11.71
CA ALA A 53 -7.38 7.10 12.04
C ALA A 53 -8.13 6.65 13.30
N ARG A 54 -8.06 5.35 13.64
CA ARG A 54 -8.73 4.78 14.81
C ARG A 54 -7.77 4.13 15.79
N ASN A 55 -6.47 4.41 15.65
CA ASN A 55 -5.39 3.89 16.50
C ASN A 55 -5.42 2.36 16.66
N ARG A 56 -5.65 1.64 15.56
CA ARG A 56 -5.87 0.19 15.54
C ARG A 56 -4.94 -0.50 14.56
N VAL A 57 -4.55 -1.72 14.88
CA VAL A 57 -3.83 -2.63 13.99
C VAL A 57 -4.61 -3.93 13.86
N TRP A 58 -4.94 -4.27 12.63
CA TRP A 58 -5.58 -5.54 12.30
C TRP A 58 -4.53 -6.56 11.94
N PHE A 59 -4.65 -7.77 12.47
CA PHE A 59 -3.79 -8.90 12.17
C PHE A 59 -4.62 -10.03 11.57
N LEU A 60 -4.11 -10.63 10.52
CA LEU A 60 -4.60 -11.86 9.94
C LEU A 60 -3.50 -12.92 10.07
N THR A 61 -3.80 -14.01 10.77
CA THR A 61 -2.92 -15.15 10.99
C THR A 61 -3.63 -16.44 10.55
N PRO A 62 -2.94 -17.60 10.50
CA PRO A 62 -3.58 -18.88 10.23
C PRO A 62 -4.79 -19.17 11.14
N GLU A 63 -4.75 -18.70 12.38
CA GLU A 63 -5.79 -18.93 13.40
C GLU A 63 -7.02 -18.02 13.23
N GLY A 64 -6.88 -16.91 12.50
CA GLY A 64 -7.99 -15.99 12.23
C GLY A 64 -7.60 -14.52 12.25
N VAL A 65 -8.59 -13.66 12.50
CA VAL A 65 -8.43 -12.20 12.51
C VAL A 65 -8.46 -11.67 13.92
N PHE A 66 -7.59 -10.72 14.17
CA PHE A 66 -7.41 -10.12 15.48
C PHE A 66 -7.26 -8.62 15.34
N LEU A 67 -7.76 -7.91 16.33
CA LEU A 67 -7.69 -6.47 16.44
C LEU A 67 -6.85 -6.11 17.65
N PHE A 68 -5.84 -5.27 17.43
CA PHE A 68 -5.07 -4.63 18.47
C PHE A 68 -5.42 -3.15 18.49
N ASP A 69 -5.92 -2.67 19.62
CA ASP A 69 -6.11 -1.24 19.85
C ASP A 69 -4.83 -0.71 20.49
N VAL A 70 -4.13 0.23 19.87
CA VAL A 70 -2.83 0.71 20.39
C VAL A 70 -2.98 1.38 21.76
N SER A 71 -4.18 1.82 22.14
CA SER A 71 -4.46 2.35 23.48
C SER A 71 -4.63 1.26 24.56
N ARG A 72 -4.74 -0.02 24.17
CA ARG A 72 -4.94 -1.15 25.09
C ARG A 72 -3.93 -2.27 24.79
N PRO A 73 -3.29 -2.85 25.80
CA PRO A 73 -2.29 -3.90 25.58
C PRO A 73 -2.90 -5.24 25.09
N GLU A 74 -4.22 -5.36 25.01
CA GLU A 74 -4.91 -6.61 24.71
C GLU A 74 -5.23 -6.79 23.22
N ARG A 75 -4.92 -7.98 22.70
CA ARG A 75 -5.33 -8.44 21.36
C ARG A 75 -6.72 -9.06 21.46
N THR A 76 -7.69 -8.48 20.76
CA THR A 76 -9.07 -8.99 20.69
C THR A 76 -9.24 -9.88 19.47
N ALA A 77 -9.67 -11.13 19.65
CA ALA A 77 -10.03 -11.99 18.54
C ALA A 77 -11.33 -11.51 17.89
N VAL A 78 -11.35 -11.44 16.56
CA VAL A 78 -12.53 -11.10 15.78
C VAL A 78 -13.13 -12.41 15.28
N PRO A 79 -14.31 -12.82 15.77
CA PRO A 79 -14.86 -14.12 15.44
C PRO A 79 -15.20 -14.17 13.95
N LEU A 80 -14.60 -15.11 13.23
CA LEU A 80 -14.92 -15.45 11.85
C LEU A 80 -15.49 -16.88 11.83
N PRO A 81 -16.81 -17.09 12.00
CA PRO A 81 -17.39 -18.42 12.00
C PRO A 81 -17.09 -19.15 10.68
N GLY A 82 -16.57 -20.37 10.78
CA GLY A 82 -16.17 -21.16 9.61
C GLY A 82 -14.86 -20.72 8.97
N TRP A 83 -14.00 -19.98 9.68
CA TRP A 83 -12.65 -19.66 9.21
C TRP A 83 -11.87 -20.93 8.84
N LEU A 84 -11.48 -21.00 7.56
CA LEU A 84 -10.69 -22.08 7.00
C LEU A 84 -9.65 -21.47 6.07
N TRP A 85 -8.44 -22.01 6.16
CA TRP A 85 -7.34 -21.69 5.27
C TRP A 85 -6.81 -23.00 4.69
N ALA A 86 -6.62 -23.06 3.37
CA ALA A 86 -6.09 -24.25 2.70
C ALA A 86 -4.69 -24.63 3.21
N GLY A 87 -3.92 -23.67 3.71
CA GLY A 87 -2.58 -23.88 4.23
C GLY A 87 -1.51 -23.97 3.15
N ALA A 88 -0.26 -23.81 3.55
CA ALA A 88 0.88 -24.18 2.73
C ALA A 88 0.96 -25.72 2.58
N PRO A 89 1.43 -26.25 1.43
CA PRO A 89 1.93 -25.55 0.24
C PRO A 89 0.83 -25.18 -0.78
N TYR A 90 -0.44 -25.41 -0.46
CA TYR A 90 -1.53 -25.38 -1.43
C TYR A 90 -1.99 -23.98 -1.81
N ALA A 91 -1.93 -23.03 -0.89
CA ALA A 91 -2.30 -21.64 -1.14
C ALA A 91 -1.53 -20.67 -0.23
N CYS A 92 -1.44 -19.42 -0.65
CA CYS A 92 -0.97 -18.36 0.26
C CYS A 92 -2.00 -18.15 1.39
N LEU A 93 -1.60 -17.47 2.48
CA LEU A 93 -2.59 -16.98 3.45
C LEU A 93 -3.60 -16.08 2.72
N PRO A 94 -4.90 -16.04 3.09
CA PRO A 94 -5.80 -15.01 2.57
C PRO A 94 -5.26 -13.61 2.89
N ASP A 95 -5.80 -12.58 2.23
CA ASP A 95 -5.36 -11.20 2.43
C ASP A 95 -6.37 -10.40 3.24
N LEU A 96 -5.88 -9.29 3.79
CA LEU A 96 -6.60 -8.35 4.62
C LEU A 96 -6.36 -6.94 4.06
N ALA A 97 -7.42 -6.19 3.86
CA ALA A 97 -7.35 -4.77 3.49
C ALA A 97 -8.32 -3.94 4.33
N LEU A 98 -8.00 -2.66 4.51
CA LEU A 98 -8.92 -1.70 5.09
C LEU A 98 -9.78 -1.07 4.00
N GLY A 99 -11.09 -1.07 4.20
CA GLY A 99 -12.05 -0.35 3.39
C GLY A 99 -12.07 1.15 3.69
N PRO A 100 -12.85 1.91 2.90
CA PRO A 100 -12.91 3.37 3.01
C PRO A 100 -13.50 3.87 4.34
N ARG A 101 -14.24 3.03 5.07
CA ARG A 101 -14.82 3.35 6.38
C ARG A 101 -14.05 2.71 7.53
N GLY A 102 -12.86 2.16 7.27
CA GLY A 102 -12.04 1.45 8.25
C GLY A 102 -12.55 0.07 8.60
N GLU A 103 -13.48 -0.48 7.82
CA GLU A 103 -13.84 -1.89 7.91
C GLU A 103 -12.67 -2.76 7.45
N ALA A 104 -12.43 -3.87 8.13
CA ALA A 104 -11.52 -4.90 7.65
C ALA A 104 -12.25 -5.79 6.63
N VAL A 105 -11.70 -5.88 5.42
CA VAL A 105 -12.13 -6.82 4.40
C VAL A 105 -11.10 -7.93 4.31
N VAL A 106 -11.58 -9.16 4.48
CA VAL A 106 -10.76 -10.37 4.55
C VAL A 106 -11.19 -11.27 3.42
N THR A 107 -10.25 -11.78 2.64
CA THR A 107 -10.55 -12.74 1.59
C THR A 107 -10.62 -14.16 2.17
N SER A 108 -11.20 -15.09 1.41
CA SER A 108 -11.14 -16.51 1.71
C SER A 108 -10.65 -17.25 0.48
N ASN A 109 -9.92 -18.36 0.69
CA ASN A 109 -9.40 -19.23 -0.37
C ASN A 109 -9.91 -20.68 -0.26
N VAL A 110 -10.93 -20.93 0.57
CA VAL A 110 -11.54 -22.27 0.73
C VAL A 110 -13.06 -22.22 0.59
N LEU A 111 -13.75 -21.43 1.42
CA LEU A 111 -15.21 -21.30 1.44
C LEU A 111 -15.64 -19.87 1.81
N PRO A 112 -16.83 -19.40 1.39
CA PRO A 112 -17.37 -18.13 1.85
C PRO A 112 -17.55 -18.08 3.38
N LEU A 113 -17.16 -16.97 4.03
CA LEU A 113 -17.13 -16.78 5.48
C LEU A 113 -18.36 -16.01 6.01
N ALA A 114 -18.88 -16.39 7.19
CA ALA A 114 -20.24 -16.04 7.64
C ALA A 114 -20.43 -14.73 8.44
N VAL A 115 -19.43 -13.85 8.58
CA VAL A 115 -19.61 -12.59 9.35
C VAL A 115 -20.44 -11.56 8.58
N SER A 116 -20.16 -11.44 7.30
CA SER A 116 -20.98 -10.80 6.27
C SER A 116 -20.53 -11.40 4.94
N VAL A 117 -21.28 -12.37 4.41
CA VAL A 117 -20.96 -12.97 3.12
C VAL A 117 -21.39 -11.99 2.04
N HIS A 118 -20.42 -11.54 1.26
CA HIS A 118 -20.64 -10.73 0.09
C HIS A 118 -20.41 -11.61 -1.15
N PRO A 119 -21.44 -12.30 -1.66
CA PRO A 119 -21.29 -13.07 -2.89
C PRO A 119 -21.02 -12.08 -4.02
N LEU A 120 -19.83 -12.17 -4.60
CA LEU A 120 -19.46 -11.32 -5.72
C LEU A 120 -20.10 -11.89 -6.99
N VAL A 121 -20.84 -11.04 -7.70
CA VAL A 121 -21.19 -11.33 -9.09
C VAL A 121 -19.93 -11.14 -9.92
N LEU A 122 -19.36 -12.25 -10.40
CA LEU A 122 -18.19 -12.26 -11.26
C LEU A 122 -18.65 -12.03 -12.70
N ASP A 123 -18.11 -11.02 -13.37
CA ASP A 123 -18.37 -10.82 -14.78
C ASP A 123 -17.53 -11.79 -15.64
N ALA A 124 -18.21 -12.47 -16.57
CA ALA A 124 -17.66 -13.06 -17.78
C ALA A 124 -16.58 -14.17 -17.69
N ASP A 125 -16.17 -14.66 -16.52
CA ASP A 125 -15.26 -15.81 -16.46
C ASP A 125 -15.97 -17.10 -16.02
N THR A 126 -15.97 -18.12 -16.88
CA THR A 126 -16.32 -19.50 -16.52
C THR A 126 -15.23 -20.15 -15.65
N GLY A 127 -14.06 -19.52 -15.55
CA GLY A 127 -12.98 -19.89 -14.65
C GLY A 127 -13.41 -19.75 -13.19
N LYS A 128 -13.39 -20.86 -12.45
CA LYS A 128 -13.61 -20.88 -11.00
C LYS A 128 -12.35 -20.32 -10.32
N ASP A 129 -12.32 -19.01 -10.12
CA ASP A 129 -11.38 -18.38 -9.18
C ASP A 129 -11.86 -18.67 -7.76
N VAL A 130 -11.20 -19.60 -7.06
CA VAL A 130 -11.55 -20.05 -5.70
C VAL A 130 -10.90 -19.15 -4.64
N GLY A 131 -11.21 -17.86 -4.71
CA GLY A 131 -10.76 -16.89 -3.71
C GLY A 131 -9.57 -16.03 -4.14
N PHE A 132 -9.17 -15.16 -3.22
CA PHE A 132 -8.12 -14.16 -3.43
C PHE A 132 -7.08 -14.24 -2.31
N THR A 133 -5.83 -14.02 -2.66
CA THR A 133 -4.67 -14.05 -1.74
C THR A 133 -3.85 -12.76 -1.79
N GLY A 134 -4.21 -11.85 -2.70
CA GLY A 134 -3.88 -10.43 -2.65
C GLY A 134 -5.15 -9.58 -2.58
N LEU A 135 -5.17 -8.54 -1.74
CA LEU A 135 -6.25 -7.57 -1.61
C LEU A 135 -5.68 -6.20 -1.21
N VAL A 136 -6.14 -5.14 -1.87
CA VAL A 136 -5.86 -3.77 -1.47
C VAL A 136 -7.00 -2.84 -1.85
N PHE A 137 -7.34 -1.87 -0.99
CA PHE A 137 -8.22 -0.79 -1.37
C PHE A 137 -7.44 0.34 -2.03
N SER A 138 -7.93 0.87 -3.15
CA SER A 138 -7.39 2.07 -3.78
C SER A 138 -8.35 3.24 -3.58
N PRO A 139 -8.03 4.20 -2.70
CA PRO A 139 -8.83 5.40 -2.53
C PRO A 139 -8.98 6.20 -3.83
N GLN A 140 -7.92 6.19 -4.65
CA GLN A 140 -7.90 6.89 -5.92
C GLN A 140 -8.96 6.36 -6.91
N HIS A 141 -9.15 5.04 -6.95
CA HIS A 141 -10.07 4.40 -7.89
C HIS A 141 -11.42 4.05 -7.25
N GLY A 142 -11.56 4.31 -5.95
CA GLY A 142 -12.76 3.97 -5.18
C GLY A 142 -13.13 2.50 -5.35
N ALA A 143 -12.16 1.60 -5.30
CA ALA A 143 -12.36 0.17 -5.54
C ALA A 143 -11.31 -0.65 -4.79
N PHE A 144 -11.66 -1.90 -4.50
CA PHE A 144 -10.69 -2.90 -4.12
C PHE A 144 -10.09 -3.53 -5.37
N PHE A 145 -8.82 -3.89 -5.28
CA PHE A 145 -8.17 -4.77 -6.23
C PHE A 145 -7.82 -6.07 -5.51
N ALA A 146 -8.03 -7.19 -6.18
CA ALA A 146 -7.75 -8.50 -5.63
C ALA A 146 -7.00 -9.36 -6.65
N ALA A 147 -6.10 -10.21 -6.14
CA ALA A 147 -5.32 -11.14 -6.95
C ALA A 147 -5.59 -12.58 -6.50
N SER A 148 -5.75 -13.47 -7.48
CA SER A 148 -5.88 -14.92 -7.29
C SER A 148 -4.50 -15.56 -7.35
N ASP A 149 -4.16 -16.44 -6.40
CA ASP A 149 -2.90 -17.19 -6.46
C ASP A 149 -2.91 -18.27 -7.53
N VAL A 150 -4.02 -19.02 -7.64
CA VAL A 150 -4.16 -20.18 -8.52
C VAL A 150 -4.11 -19.76 -9.99
N HIS A 151 -4.90 -18.75 -10.37
CA HIS A 151 -5.05 -18.36 -11.78
C HIS A 151 -4.19 -17.15 -12.14
N GLY A 152 -3.55 -16.50 -11.17
CA GLY A 152 -2.77 -15.30 -11.38
C GLY A 152 -3.57 -14.15 -12.01
N SER A 153 -4.88 -14.15 -11.78
CA SER A 153 -5.83 -13.17 -12.28
C SER A 153 -5.89 -11.94 -11.37
N LEU A 154 -6.20 -10.79 -11.95
CA LEU A 154 -6.45 -9.54 -11.23
C LEU A 154 -7.90 -9.15 -11.38
N TRP A 155 -8.49 -8.69 -10.28
CA TRP A 155 -9.89 -8.33 -10.19
C TRP A 155 -10.06 -6.94 -9.60
N ARG A 156 -11.06 -6.21 -10.09
CA ARG A 156 -11.54 -4.97 -9.50
C ARG A 156 -12.87 -5.25 -8.81
N ILE A 157 -12.96 -4.98 -7.53
CA ILE A 157 -14.16 -5.20 -6.72
C ILE A 157 -14.71 -3.84 -6.27
N ASP A 158 -16.01 -3.65 -6.40
CA ASP A 158 -16.65 -2.42 -5.98
C ASP A 158 -16.66 -2.28 -4.43
N PRO A 159 -16.67 -1.05 -3.87
CA PRO A 159 -16.65 -0.87 -2.42
C PRO A 159 -17.78 -1.57 -1.65
N PRO A 160 -19.02 -1.67 -2.18
CA PRO A 160 -20.08 -2.45 -1.56
C PRO A 160 -19.85 -3.97 -1.55
N LEU A 161 -18.79 -4.46 -2.21
CA LEU A 161 -18.47 -5.88 -2.38
C LEU A 161 -19.63 -6.65 -3.05
N THR A 162 -20.23 -6.09 -4.09
CA THR A 162 -21.35 -6.73 -4.82
C THR A 162 -20.94 -7.25 -6.19
N ARG A 163 -19.91 -6.64 -6.79
CA ARG A 163 -19.42 -6.99 -8.12
C ARG A 163 -17.91 -7.07 -8.14
N ALA A 164 -17.42 -8.08 -8.83
CA ALA A 164 -16.02 -8.17 -9.19
C ALA A 164 -15.89 -8.27 -10.71
N GLN A 165 -14.99 -7.46 -11.25
CA GLN A 165 -14.65 -7.44 -12.65
C GLN A 165 -13.24 -7.96 -12.87
N LYS A 166 -13.07 -8.96 -13.73
CA LYS A 166 -11.73 -9.43 -14.10
C LYS A 166 -11.04 -8.38 -14.96
N ILE A 167 -9.78 -8.10 -14.66
CA ILE A 167 -8.94 -7.17 -15.41
C ILE A 167 -8.00 -8.01 -16.29
N PRO A 168 -8.17 -7.97 -17.62
CA PRO A 168 -7.21 -8.56 -18.55
C PRO A 168 -5.78 -8.12 -18.27
N LEU A 169 -4.90 -9.09 -18.06
CA LEU A 169 -3.47 -8.89 -17.87
C LEU A 169 -2.71 -9.26 -19.14
N SER A 170 -1.61 -8.56 -19.43
CA SER A 170 -0.70 -8.95 -20.52
C SER A 170 -0.05 -10.34 -20.30
N ALA A 171 0.04 -10.79 -19.04
CA ALA A 171 0.46 -12.12 -18.63
C ALA A 171 -0.13 -12.44 -17.24
N PRO A 172 -0.44 -13.71 -16.91
CA PRO A 172 -0.85 -14.10 -15.56
C PRO A 172 0.27 -13.89 -14.54
N ILE A 173 -0.09 -13.68 -13.27
CA ILE A 173 0.86 -13.50 -12.16
C ILE A 173 0.81 -14.72 -11.25
N PRO A 174 1.63 -15.77 -11.49
CA PRO A 174 1.53 -17.01 -10.73
C PRO A 174 1.85 -16.78 -9.25
N GLN A 175 1.12 -17.45 -8.36
CA GLN A 175 1.34 -17.41 -6.91
C GLN A 175 1.31 -15.98 -6.35
N ALA A 176 0.32 -15.19 -6.76
CA ALA A 176 0.09 -13.82 -6.29
C ALA A 176 -0.29 -13.77 -4.80
N CYS A 177 0.69 -13.94 -3.92
CA CYS A 177 0.51 -13.99 -2.46
C CYS A 177 0.33 -12.63 -1.78
N GLY A 178 0.25 -11.51 -2.50
CA GLY A 178 -0.01 -10.23 -1.86
C GLY A 178 -0.12 -9.10 -2.86
N LEU A 179 -0.87 -8.08 -2.50
CA LEU A 179 -1.12 -6.94 -3.38
C LEU A 179 -0.91 -5.64 -2.61
N ALA A 180 -0.20 -4.66 -3.16
CA ALA A 180 -0.01 -3.36 -2.55
C ALA A 180 -0.15 -2.24 -3.59
N LEU A 181 -0.57 -1.05 -3.15
CA LEU A 181 -0.41 0.15 -3.96
C LEU A 181 1.07 0.51 -3.97
N ARG A 182 1.62 0.85 -5.12
CA ARG A 182 2.93 1.49 -5.14
C ARG A 182 2.81 2.95 -4.68
N PRO A 183 3.69 3.40 -3.78
CA PRO A 183 3.79 4.82 -3.47
C PRO A 183 4.04 5.59 -4.76
N ARG A 184 3.32 6.69 -4.96
CA ARG A 184 3.65 7.60 -6.06
C ARG A 184 5.01 8.19 -5.76
N SER A 185 6.02 7.86 -6.57
CA SER A 185 7.26 8.63 -6.58
C SER A 185 6.93 10.04 -7.05
N SER A 186 7.61 11.04 -6.47
CA SER A 186 7.43 12.47 -6.80
C SER A 186 7.60 12.78 -8.29
N GLN A 187 8.28 11.90 -9.05
CA GLN A 187 8.48 12.01 -10.50
C GLN A 187 7.33 11.49 -11.38
N ARG A 188 6.37 10.72 -10.83
CA ARG A 188 5.20 10.19 -11.60
C ARG A 188 3.94 11.04 -11.44
N THR A 189 4.10 12.34 -11.19
CA THR A 189 3.01 13.28 -10.89
C THR A 189 1.98 13.41 -12.02
N LEU A 190 2.32 13.01 -13.24
CA LEU A 190 1.44 13.12 -14.41
C LEU A 190 0.60 11.88 -14.70
N SER A 191 0.91 10.71 -14.13
CA SER A 191 0.16 9.49 -14.42
C SER A 191 -0.85 9.18 -13.33
N ARG A 192 -2.15 9.32 -13.66
CA ARG A 192 -3.27 8.91 -12.78
C ARG A 192 -3.46 7.38 -12.73
N MET A 193 -2.57 6.61 -13.34
CA MET A 193 -2.69 5.16 -13.32
C MET A 193 -2.40 4.64 -11.91
N ALA A 194 -3.21 3.69 -11.43
CA ALA A 194 -2.72 2.86 -10.33
C ALA A 194 -1.48 2.12 -10.82
N ASP A 195 -0.49 2.02 -9.95
CA ASP A 195 0.58 1.04 -10.10
C ASP A 195 0.43 0.12 -8.89
N LEU A 196 0.14 -1.15 -9.13
CA LEU A 196 0.08 -2.15 -8.08
C LEU A 196 1.39 -2.92 -8.05
N CYS A 197 1.75 -3.34 -6.86
CA CYS A 197 2.77 -4.36 -6.67
C CYS A 197 2.14 -5.66 -6.23
N VAL A 198 2.42 -6.73 -6.97
CA VAL A 198 2.02 -8.09 -6.61
C VAL A 198 3.25 -8.82 -6.08
N ARG A 199 3.15 -9.41 -4.88
CA ARG A 199 4.20 -10.20 -4.26
C ARG A 199 3.94 -11.69 -4.51
N THR A 200 5.00 -12.42 -4.82
CA THR A 200 5.00 -13.88 -4.95
C THR A 200 6.15 -14.46 -4.13
N PRO A 201 6.21 -15.78 -3.89
CA PRO A 201 7.35 -16.40 -3.23
C PRO A 201 8.69 -16.21 -3.97
N HIS A 202 8.64 -15.87 -5.27
CA HIS A 202 9.81 -15.77 -6.15
C HIS A 202 10.16 -14.33 -6.53
N GLY A 203 9.41 -13.32 -6.08
CA GLY A 203 9.71 -11.93 -6.36
C GLY A 203 8.50 -11.01 -6.36
N GLY A 204 8.66 -9.85 -6.99
CA GLY A 204 7.61 -8.86 -7.16
C GLY A 204 7.27 -8.64 -8.63
N TRP A 205 6.04 -8.21 -8.87
CA TRP A 205 5.54 -7.79 -10.18
C TRP A 205 4.91 -6.41 -10.08
N SER A 206 5.23 -5.55 -11.04
CA SER A 206 4.49 -4.31 -11.27
C SER A 206 3.29 -4.59 -12.14
N VAL A 207 2.16 -3.98 -11.80
CA VAL A 207 0.96 -3.98 -12.62
C VAL A 207 0.63 -2.53 -12.96
N LEU A 208 0.79 -2.20 -14.23
CA LEU A 208 0.48 -0.88 -14.76
C LEU A 208 -0.83 -0.93 -15.53
N PHE A 209 -1.83 -0.20 -15.06
CA PHE A 209 -3.13 -0.13 -15.73
C PHE A 209 -3.09 0.72 -17.00
N ALA A 210 -3.89 0.31 -17.99
CA ALA A 210 -4.30 1.18 -19.09
C ALA A 210 -5.11 2.38 -18.54
N PRO A 211 -5.19 3.51 -19.28
CA PRO A 211 -5.87 4.72 -18.81
C PRO A 211 -7.35 4.51 -18.46
N ASP A 212 -8.01 3.55 -19.11
CA ASP A 212 -9.41 3.19 -18.92
C ASP A 212 -9.64 2.18 -17.79
N LEU A 213 -8.56 1.67 -17.17
CA LEU A 213 -8.57 0.62 -16.14
C LEU A 213 -9.22 -0.69 -16.59
N ARG A 214 -9.35 -0.93 -17.91
CA ARG A 214 -9.94 -2.16 -18.46
C ARG A 214 -8.92 -3.23 -18.79
N SER A 215 -7.63 -2.91 -18.73
CA SER A 215 -6.53 -3.85 -18.87
C SER A 215 -5.31 -3.38 -18.09
N ALA A 216 -4.35 -4.27 -17.89
CA ALA A 216 -3.08 -3.91 -17.29
C ALA A 216 -1.91 -4.71 -17.90
N SER A 217 -0.76 -4.05 -18.00
CA SER A 217 0.51 -4.70 -18.35
C SER A 217 1.23 -5.12 -17.08
N VAL A 218 1.81 -6.32 -17.13
CA VAL A 218 2.56 -6.93 -16.03
C VAL A 218 4.04 -6.98 -16.40
N SER A 219 4.92 -6.59 -15.46
CA SER A 219 6.37 -6.70 -15.62
C SER A 219 7.04 -7.05 -14.29
N ALA A 220 8.06 -7.90 -14.32
CA ALA A 220 8.84 -8.23 -13.12
C ALA A 220 9.49 -6.95 -12.55
N ALA A 221 9.24 -6.67 -11.27
CA ALA A 221 9.82 -5.52 -10.59
C ALA A 221 9.72 -5.72 -9.06
N PRO A 222 10.77 -5.39 -8.28
CA PRO A 222 10.71 -5.56 -6.84
C PRO A 222 9.58 -4.73 -6.23
N CYS A 223 8.88 -5.32 -5.25
CA CYS A 223 8.00 -4.58 -4.38
C CYS A 223 8.84 -3.95 -3.28
N ALA A 224 8.68 -2.64 -3.05
CA ALA A 224 9.13 -2.08 -1.79
C ALA A 224 8.40 -2.79 -0.65
N ASP A 225 9.09 -3.02 0.45
CA ASP A 225 8.48 -3.58 1.64
C ASP A 225 7.37 -2.64 2.12
N ARG A 226 6.28 -3.24 2.63
CA ARG A 226 5.22 -2.46 3.25
C ARG A 226 5.81 -2.01 4.59
N PRO A 227 5.78 -0.71 4.93
CA PRO A 227 6.04 -0.31 6.31
C PRO A 227 5.01 -0.92 7.25
#